data_AF-A0AAE4P965-F1
#
_entry.id   AF-A0AAE4P965-F1
#
_cell.length_a   1.000
_cell.length_b   1.000
_cell.length_c   1.000
_cell.angle_alpha   90.00
_cell.angle_beta   90.00
_cell.angle_gamma   90.00
#
_symmetry.space_group_name_H-M   'P 1'
#
loop_
_entity.id
_entity.type
_entity.pdbx_description
1 polymer ?
#
loop_
_entity_poly.entity_id
_entity_poly.type
_entity_poly.pdbx_seq_one_letter_code
_entity_poly.pdbx_strand_id
1 'polypeptide(L)'
;MAGSVNKVIELAVARYAQGESIPQVADDLGISRSVLRYHLHKRGVLRDRAEAVRMAAKEGRLGSGMRGKSRVFTAEHRANISQARLRWADGGNCVGVSLKPSGYVEFTRGPNKGRSVHVVQMEKRLGRPLMDDECVHHIDGDKTNNQDNNLALVTRSGHTRLHRHEDSLAGVKRERESNGRFR
;
A
#
# COMPACT_ATOMS: atom_id res chain seq x y z
N MET A 1 -6.53 53.14 23.06
CA MET A 1 -5.64 53.60 21.96
C MET A 1 -5.63 52.52 20.88
N ALA A 2 -6.60 52.54 19.96
CA ALA A 2 -6.68 51.57 18.87
C ALA A 2 -5.66 51.93 17.80
N GLY A 3 -4.58 51.15 17.67
CA GLY A 3 -3.67 51.27 16.54
C GLY A 3 -4.39 50.97 15.23
N SER A 4 -4.04 51.67 14.15
CA SER A 4 -4.49 51.36 12.79
C SER A 4 -4.38 49.87 12.51
N VAL A 5 -5.38 49.27 11.84
CA VAL A 5 -5.43 47.83 11.49
C VAL A 5 -4.14 47.35 10.85
N ASN A 6 -3.51 48.19 10.00
CA ASN A 6 -2.23 47.88 9.38
C ASN A 6 -1.09 47.72 10.40
N LYS A 7 -1.03 48.56 11.44
CA LYS A 7 -0.03 48.45 12.51
C LYS A 7 -0.19 47.13 13.28
N VAL A 8 -1.42 46.69 13.51
CA VAL A 8 -1.68 45.41 14.20
C VAL A 8 -1.19 44.23 13.37
N ILE A 9 -1.42 44.25 12.05
CA ILE A 9 -0.94 43.20 11.15
C ILE A 9 0.59 43.20 11.04
N GLU A 10 1.25 44.36 10.95
CA GLU A 10 2.72 44.43 10.95
C GLU A 10 3.30 43.84 12.24
N LEU A 11 2.74 44.21 13.40
CA LEU A 11 3.14 43.66 14.68
C LEU A 11 2.94 42.13 14.73
N ALA A 12 1.81 41.64 14.21
CA ALA A 12 1.53 40.22 14.15
C ALA A 12 2.53 39.44 13.29
N VAL A 13 2.92 40.00 12.14
CA VAL A 13 3.93 39.39 11.25
C VAL A 13 5.31 39.39 11.92
N ALA A 14 5.68 40.46 12.62
CA ALA A 14 6.94 40.54 13.35
C ALA A 14 7.02 39.49 14.47
N ARG A 15 5.97 39.37 15.30
CA ARG A 15 5.87 38.33 16.35
C ARG A 15 5.93 36.92 15.78
N TYR A 16 5.26 36.69 14.66
CA TYR A 16 5.33 35.42 13.95
C TYR A 16 6.74 35.09 13.45
N ALA A 17 7.47 36.08 12.93
CA ALA A 17 8.85 35.89 12.47
C ALA A 17 9.83 35.59 13.63
N GLN A 18 9.51 36.04 14.85
CA GLN A 18 10.26 35.73 16.07
C GLN A 18 10.04 34.29 16.59
N GLY A 19 9.11 33.54 15.99
CA GLY A 19 8.86 32.11 16.30
C GLY A 19 7.46 31.82 16.83
N GLU A 20 6.72 32.85 17.26
CA GLU A 20 5.37 32.68 17.80
C GLU A 20 4.41 32.04 16.81
N SER A 21 3.56 31.12 17.26
CA SER A 21 2.60 30.45 16.38
C SER A 21 1.41 31.35 16.04
N ILE A 22 0.74 31.06 14.91
CA ILE A 22 -0.48 31.80 14.50
C ILE A 22 -1.51 31.86 15.64
N PRO A 23 -1.82 30.78 16.38
CA PRO A 23 -2.73 30.85 17.52
C PRO A 23 -2.27 31.85 18.59
N GLN A 24 -1.00 31.82 19.00
CA GLN A 24 -0.46 32.74 20.02
C GLN A 24 -0.62 34.20 19.61
N VAL A 25 -0.14 34.53 18.41
CA VAL A 25 -0.21 35.91 17.89
C VAL A 25 -1.66 36.37 17.69
N ALA A 26 -2.53 35.47 17.20
CA ALA A 26 -3.91 35.77 16.92
C ALA A 26 -4.72 36.02 18.19
N ASP A 27 -4.57 35.14 19.18
CA ASP A 27 -5.30 35.19 20.44
C ASP A 27 -4.84 36.41 21.27
N ASP A 28 -3.54 36.72 21.28
CA ASP A 28 -2.98 37.87 22.02
C ASP A 28 -3.34 39.23 21.42
N LEU A 29 -3.39 39.33 20.09
CA LEU A 29 -3.71 40.59 19.40
C LEU A 29 -5.21 40.73 19.08
N GLY A 30 -6.03 39.73 19.44
CA GLY A 30 -7.47 39.73 19.15
C GLY A 30 -7.80 39.71 17.66
N ILE A 31 -6.94 39.13 16.83
CA ILE A 31 -7.13 39.03 15.37
C ILE A 31 -7.57 37.63 14.97
N SER A 32 -8.35 37.52 13.89
CA SER A 32 -8.72 36.21 13.36
C SER A 32 -7.50 35.44 12.83
N ARG A 33 -7.38 34.16 13.23
CA ARG A 33 -6.31 33.25 12.77
C ARG A 33 -6.25 33.14 11.24
N SER A 34 -7.41 33.15 10.59
CA SER A 34 -7.52 33.11 9.12
C SER A 34 -7.00 34.39 8.46
N VAL A 35 -7.26 35.54 9.09
CA VAL A 35 -6.76 36.85 8.61
C VAL A 35 -5.24 36.91 8.73
N LEU A 36 -4.68 36.53 9.89
CA LEU A 36 -3.24 36.48 10.08
C LEU A 36 -2.58 35.51 9.07
N ARG A 37 -3.14 34.32 8.90
CA ARG A 37 -2.65 33.33 7.91
C ARG A 37 -2.64 33.91 6.50
N TYR A 38 -3.71 34.59 6.09
CA TYR A 38 -3.80 35.23 4.78
C TYR A 38 -2.67 36.24 4.57
N HIS A 39 -2.42 37.13 5.54
CA HIS A 39 -1.37 38.14 5.42
C HIS A 39 0.04 37.53 5.41
N LEU A 40 0.30 36.50 6.21
CA LEU A 40 1.57 35.77 6.20
C LEU A 40 1.82 35.08 4.85
N HIS A 41 0.78 34.45 4.30
CA HIS A 41 0.86 33.79 2.99
C HIS A 41 1.08 34.80 1.85
N LYS A 42 0.32 35.89 1.83
CA LYS A 42 0.44 36.96 0.82
C LYS A 42 1.85 37.59 0.80
N ARG A 43 2.51 37.63 1.96
CA ARG A 43 3.89 38.15 2.12
C ARG A 43 4.97 37.10 1.89
N GLY A 44 4.63 35.84 1.66
CA GLY A 44 5.60 34.75 1.45
C GLY A 44 6.37 34.35 2.71
N VAL A 45 5.94 34.77 3.90
CA VAL A 45 6.64 34.50 5.18
C VAL A 45 6.02 33.34 5.96
N LEU A 46 4.98 32.70 5.41
CA LEU A 46 4.31 31.58 6.06
C LEU A 46 5.25 30.36 6.11
N ARG A 47 5.64 29.96 7.33
CA ARG A 47 6.47 28.78 7.61
C ARG A 47 5.81 27.48 7.14
N ASP A 48 6.64 26.52 6.74
CA ASP A 48 6.16 25.17 6.42
C ASP A 48 5.65 24.44 7.68
N ARG A 49 4.75 23.48 7.47
CA ARG A 49 4.19 22.64 8.55
C ARG A 49 5.28 21.96 9.35
N ALA A 50 6.31 21.38 8.72
CA ALA A 50 7.36 20.67 9.44
C ALA A 50 8.18 21.59 10.34
N GLU A 51 8.42 22.82 9.88
CA GLU A 51 9.11 23.85 10.66
C GLU A 51 8.28 24.29 11.87
N ALA A 52 6.97 24.55 11.67
CA ALA A 52 6.06 24.89 12.75
C ALA A 52 6.01 23.81 13.85
N VAL A 53 5.97 22.53 13.44
CA VAL A 53 5.97 21.40 14.38
C VAL A 53 7.28 21.32 15.16
N ARG A 54 8.43 21.56 14.50
CA ARG A 54 9.76 21.58 15.16
C ARG A 54 9.86 22.70 16.19
N MET A 55 9.41 23.92 15.86
CA MET A 55 9.38 25.03 16.82
C MET A 55 8.49 24.72 18.02
N ALA A 56 7.28 24.21 17.78
CA ALA A 56 6.37 23.79 18.85
C ALA A 56 6.97 22.68 19.74
N ALA A 57 7.75 21.76 19.16
CA ALA A 57 8.47 20.74 19.91
C ALA A 57 9.55 21.33 20.82
N LYS A 58 10.36 22.26 20.28
CA LYS A 58 11.43 22.95 21.02
C LYS A 58 10.89 23.74 22.22
N GLU A 59 9.72 24.36 22.05
CA GLU A 59 9.03 25.11 23.11
C GLU A 59 8.18 24.22 24.02
N GLY A 60 8.21 22.89 23.84
CA GLY A 60 7.46 21.95 24.68
C GLY A 60 5.94 21.99 24.51
N ARG A 61 5.43 22.64 23.45
CA ARG A 61 4.00 22.85 23.17
C ARG A 61 3.32 21.70 22.44
N LEU A 62 4.06 20.65 22.09
CA LEU A 62 3.45 19.44 21.54
C LEU A 62 2.62 18.74 22.61
N GLY A 63 1.44 18.25 22.21
CA GLY A 63 0.56 17.49 23.10
C GLY A 63 1.30 16.34 23.77
N SER A 64 1.36 16.35 25.11
CA SER A 64 2.02 15.33 25.92
C SER A 64 1.10 14.18 26.33
N GLY A 65 -0.19 14.24 25.97
CA GLY A 65 -1.24 13.35 26.48
C GLY A 65 -0.96 11.85 26.30
N MET A 66 -0.19 11.50 25.27
CA MET A 66 0.26 10.12 24.96
C MET A 66 1.77 9.91 25.12
N ARG A 67 2.52 10.94 25.56
CA ARG A 67 3.97 10.83 25.76
C ARG A 67 4.23 9.80 26.87
N GLY A 68 5.01 8.77 26.56
CA GLY A 68 5.35 7.69 27.49
C GLY A 68 4.19 6.72 27.82
N LYS A 69 2.99 6.92 27.27
CA LYS A 69 1.87 6.00 27.49
C LYS A 69 1.86 4.94 26.38
N SER A 70 2.13 3.69 26.76
CA SER A 70 1.90 2.56 25.86
C SER A 70 0.40 2.28 25.80
N ARG A 71 -0.19 2.35 24.61
CA ARG A 71 -1.58 1.96 24.40
C ARG A 71 -1.64 0.44 24.29
N VAL A 72 -2.28 -0.22 25.27
CA VAL A 72 -2.54 -1.66 25.23
C VAL A 72 -3.88 -1.90 24.55
N PHE A 73 -3.89 -2.69 23.49
CA PHE A 73 -5.11 -3.08 22.79
C PHE A 73 -5.68 -4.38 23.37
N THR A 74 -6.98 -4.38 23.69
CA THR A 74 -7.67 -5.60 24.09
C THR A 74 -7.68 -6.62 22.95
N ALA A 75 -7.86 -7.90 23.28
CA ALA A 75 -8.04 -8.95 22.26
C ALA A 75 -9.25 -8.64 21.36
N GLU A 76 -10.36 -8.21 21.97
CA GLU A 76 -11.57 -7.80 21.26
C GLU A 76 -11.31 -6.65 20.27
N HIS A 77 -10.58 -5.61 20.69
CA HIS A 77 -10.26 -4.49 19.79
C HIS A 77 -9.48 -4.94 18.56
N ARG A 78 -8.48 -5.82 18.76
CA ARG A 78 -7.69 -6.39 17.66
C ARG A 78 -8.57 -7.23 16.72
N ALA A 79 -9.47 -8.02 17.30
CA ALA A 79 -10.44 -8.80 16.53
C ALA A 79 -11.37 -7.89 15.72
N ASN A 80 -11.90 -6.82 16.32
CA ASN A 80 -12.79 -5.88 15.65
C ASN A 80 -12.12 -5.17 14.47
N ILE A 81 -10.84 -4.77 14.60
CA ILE A 81 -10.07 -4.23 13.47
C ILE A 81 -9.96 -5.27 12.34
N SER A 82 -9.61 -6.51 12.68
CA SER A 82 -9.49 -7.59 11.70
C SER A 82 -10.82 -7.86 10.99
N GLN A 83 -11.92 -7.98 11.74
CA GLN A 83 -13.27 -8.21 11.22
C GLN A 83 -13.75 -7.06 10.35
N ALA A 84 -13.50 -5.80 10.75
CA ALA A 84 -13.85 -4.65 9.93
C ALA A 84 -13.13 -4.67 8.58
N ARG A 85 -11.84 -5.05 8.56
CA ARG A 85 -11.07 -5.17 7.32
C ARG A 85 -11.61 -6.27 6.41
N LEU A 86 -12.00 -7.42 6.98
CA LEU A 86 -12.62 -8.51 6.24
C LEU A 86 -13.95 -8.09 5.63
N ARG A 87 -14.84 -7.47 6.42
CA ARG A 87 -16.14 -6.97 5.93
C ARG A 87 -16.00 -5.97 4.79
N TRP A 88 -15.08 -5.01 4.91
CA TRP A 88 -14.79 -4.06 3.82
C TRP A 88 -14.37 -4.79 2.54
N ALA A 89 -13.52 -5.81 2.67
CA ALA A 89 -13.09 -6.61 1.54
C ALA A 89 -14.25 -7.44 0.96
N ASP A 90 -15.08 -8.07 1.80
CA ASP A 90 -16.26 -8.87 1.39
C ASP A 90 -17.29 -8.02 0.63
N GLY A 91 -17.38 -6.72 0.94
CA GLY A 91 -18.19 -5.75 0.19
C GLY A 91 -17.66 -5.39 -1.21
N GLY A 92 -16.81 -6.20 -1.83
CA GLY A 92 -16.31 -6.00 -3.20
C GLY A 92 -15.20 -4.96 -3.35
N ASN A 93 -14.74 -4.34 -2.26
CA ASN A 93 -13.74 -3.27 -2.33
C ASN A 93 -12.30 -3.78 -2.59
N CYS A 94 -12.10 -5.09 -2.78
CA CYS A 94 -10.79 -5.63 -3.11
C CYS A 94 -10.88 -6.67 -4.23
N VAL A 95 -9.80 -6.79 -4.99
CA VAL A 95 -9.68 -7.73 -6.12
C VAL A 95 -9.64 -9.19 -5.66
N GLY A 96 -9.12 -9.46 -4.45
CA GLY A 96 -9.06 -10.82 -3.89
C GLY A 96 -8.00 -11.74 -4.51
N VAL A 97 -7.24 -11.26 -5.48
CA VAL A 97 -6.08 -11.94 -6.09
C VAL A 97 -4.88 -10.99 -6.22
N SER A 98 -3.70 -11.54 -6.45
CA SER A 98 -2.46 -10.79 -6.71
C SER A 98 -1.58 -11.52 -7.71
N LEU A 99 -0.89 -10.76 -8.56
CA LEU A 99 0.14 -11.28 -9.47
C LEU A 99 1.48 -11.42 -8.73
N LYS A 100 2.10 -12.60 -8.81
CA LYS A 100 3.40 -12.88 -8.20
C LYS A 100 4.56 -12.59 -9.16
N PRO A 101 5.79 -12.37 -8.64
CA PRO A 101 6.98 -12.26 -9.47
C PRO A 101 7.22 -13.47 -10.39
N SER A 102 6.71 -14.65 -10.04
CA SER A 102 6.74 -15.86 -10.88
C SER A 102 5.81 -15.80 -12.10
N GLY A 103 4.95 -14.78 -12.18
CA GLY A 103 3.95 -14.57 -13.23
C GLY A 103 2.58 -15.18 -12.94
N TYR A 104 2.43 -15.95 -11.86
CA TYR A 104 1.16 -16.58 -11.51
C TYR A 104 0.25 -15.66 -10.69
N VAL A 105 -1.05 -15.80 -10.90
CA VAL A 105 -2.08 -15.14 -10.09
C VAL A 105 -2.46 -16.04 -8.90
N GLU A 106 -2.46 -15.48 -7.70
CA GLU A 106 -2.81 -16.19 -6.46
C GLU A 106 -3.96 -15.50 -5.71
N PHE A 107 -4.82 -16.30 -5.06
CA PHE A 107 -5.82 -15.78 -4.15
C PHE A 107 -5.18 -15.17 -2.90
N THR A 108 -5.59 -13.96 -2.55
CA THR A 108 -5.11 -13.26 -1.35
C THR A 108 -6.03 -13.43 -0.14
N ARG A 109 -7.19 -14.07 -0.35
CA ARG A 109 -8.28 -14.18 0.62
C ARG A 109 -9.10 -15.45 0.44
N GLY A 110 -9.97 -15.71 1.41
CA GLY A 110 -10.91 -16.83 1.38
C GLY A 110 -10.23 -18.18 1.63
N PRO A 111 -10.95 -19.30 1.39
CA PRO A 111 -10.45 -20.64 1.69
C PRO A 111 -9.24 -21.04 0.84
N ASN A 112 -9.08 -20.44 -0.35
CA ASN A 112 -7.97 -20.72 -1.26
C ASN A 112 -6.80 -19.73 -1.11
N LYS A 113 -6.76 -18.93 -0.04
CA LYS A 113 -5.68 -17.95 0.18
C LYS A 113 -4.30 -18.60 0.05
N GLY A 114 -3.43 -18.00 -0.76
CA GLY A 114 -2.08 -18.48 -1.04
C GLY A 114 -2.00 -19.56 -2.11
N ARG A 115 -3.14 -19.97 -2.70
CA ARG A 115 -3.17 -20.93 -3.81
C ARG A 115 -3.28 -20.19 -5.14
N SER A 116 -2.63 -20.76 -6.17
CA SER A 116 -2.68 -20.25 -7.54
C SER A 116 -4.06 -20.44 -8.16
N VAL A 117 -4.53 -19.42 -8.90
CA VAL A 117 -5.88 -19.41 -9.50
C VAL A 117 -6.08 -20.56 -10.48
N HIS A 118 -5.15 -20.79 -11.41
CA HIS A 118 -5.21 -21.90 -12.38
C HIS A 118 -5.34 -23.29 -11.73
N VAL A 119 -4.64 -23.54 -10.61
CA VAL A 119 -4.73 -24.82 -9.89
C VAL A 119 -6.14 -25.02 -9.33
N VAL A 120 -6.64 -24.01 -8.60
CA VAL A 120 -7.98 -24.06 -8.00
C VAL A 120 -9.05 -24.19 -9.09
N GLN A 121 -8.87 -23.52 -10.23
CA GLN A 121 -9.80 -23.59 -11.35
C GLN A 121 -9.82 -25.01 -11.96
N MET A 122 -8.67 -25.64 -12.16
CA MET A 122 -8.60 -27.02 -12.63
C MET A 122 -9.21 -28.02 -11.63
N GLU A 123 -8.92 -27.88 -10.33
CA GLU A 123 -9.51 -28.75 -9.30
C GLU A 123 -11.04 -28.64 -9.26
N LYS A 124 -11.59 -27.43 -9.41
CA LYS A 124 -13.04 -27.22 -9.53
C LYS A 124 -13.62 -27.94 -10.75
N ARG A 125 -12.94 -27.87 -11.90
CA ARG A 125 -13.33 -28.57 -13.12
C ARG A 125 -13.29 -30.09 -12.95
N LEU A 126 -12.29 -30.61 -12.25
CA LEU A 126 -12.14 -32.05 -12.00
C LEU A 126 -13.05 -32.58 -10.90
N GLY A 127 -13.51 -31.72 -9.99
CA GLY A 127 -14.26 -32.12 -8.80
C GLY A 127 -13.40 -32.81 -7.73
N ARG A 128 -12.07 -32.76 -7.85
CA ARG A 128 -11.11 -33.33 -6.89
C ARG A 128 -9.81 -32.51 -6.85
N PRO A 129 -9.00 -32.63 -5.78
CA PRO A 129 -7.64 -32.09 -5.76
C PRO A 129 -6.77 -32.70 -6.87
N LEU A 130 -5.73 -31.96 -7.27
CA LEU A 130 -4.68 -32.49 -8.14
C LEU A 130 -3.87 -33.56 -7.40
N MET A 131 -3.46 -34.60 -8.13
CA MET A 131 -2.52 -35.60 -7.63
C MET A 131 -1.08 -35.05 -7.66
N ASP A 132 -0.18 -35.70 -6.93
CA ASP A 132 1.22 -35.28 -6.80
C ASP A 132 1.98 -35.27 -8.14
N ASP A 133 1.56 -36.09 -9.09
CA ASP A 133 2.13 -36.20 -10.44
C ASP A 133 1.42 -35.33 -11.49
N GLU A 134 0.35 -34.64 -11.11
CA GLU A 134 -0.45 -33.75 -11.97
C GLU A 134 0.00 -32.28 -11.83
N CYS A 135 -0.01 -31.55 -12.94
CA CYS A 135 0.17 -30.12 -12.95
C CYS A 135 -0.66 -29.46 -14.06
N VAL A 136 -0.87 -28.15 -13.92
CA VAL A 136 -1.69 -27.37 -14.84
C VAL A 136 -0.78 -26.53 -15.73
N HIS A 137 -1.03 -26.61 -17.03
CA HIS A 137 -0.33 -25.90 -18.08
C HIS A 137 -1.24 -24.85 -18.72
N HIS A 138 -0.70 -23.69 -19.06
CA HIS A 138 -1.38 -22.62 -19.79
C HIS A 138 -1.08 -22.76 -21.28
N ILE A 139 -2.10 -23.09 -22.08
CA ILE A 139 -1.95 -23.43 -23.50
C ILE A 139 -1.43 -22.24 -24.33
N ASP A 140 -1.86 -21.02 -24.00
CA ASP A 140 -1.42 -19.78 -24.66
C ASP A 140 -0.09 -19.22 -24.12
N GLY A 141 0.49 -19.84 -23.08
CA GLY A 141 1.68 -19.34 -22.39
C GLY A 141 1.45 -18.14 -21.46
N ASP A 142 0.26 -17.55 -21.43
CA ASP A 142 -0.10 -16.44 -20.53
C ASP A 142 -0.59 -16.98 -19.17
N LYS A 143 0.28 -16.87 -18.17
CA LYS A 143 0.02 -17.30 -16.78
C LYS A 143 -1.12 -16.54 -16.09
N THR A 144 -1.58 -15.43 -16.67
CA THR A 144 -2.71 -14.64 -16.17
C THR A 144 -4.05 -15.07 -16.77
N ASN A 145 -4.05 -15.77 -17.91
CA ASN A 145 -5.25 -16.29 -18.54
C ASN A 145 -5.68 -17.62 -17.91
N ASN A 146 -6.55 -17.54 -16.90
CA ASN A 146 -7.02 -18.69 -16.12
C ASN A 146 -8.38 -19.23 -16.61
N GLN A 147 -8.74 -19.03 -17.88
CA GLN A 147 -9.98 -19.58 -18.44
C GLN A 147 -9.92 -21.11 -18.57
N ASP A 148 -11.03 -21.81 -18.34
CA ASP A 148 -11.07 -23.29 -18.34
C ASP A 148 -10.60 -23.94 -19.64
N ASN A 149 -10.81 -23.27 -20.78
CA ASN A 149 -10.38 -23.72 -22.11
C ASN A 149 -8.88 -23.49 -22.37
N ASN A 150 -8.23 -22.61 -21.60
CA ASN A 150 -6.80 -22.32 -21.71
C ASN A 150 -5.93 -23.18 -20.78
N LEU A 151 -6.55 -23.93 -19.87
CA LEU A 151 -5.86 -24.76 -18.90
C LEU A 151 -5.86 -26.23 -19.33
N ALA A 152 -4.68 -26.84 -19.37
CA ALA A 152 -4.50 -28.26 -19.64
C ALA A 152 -3.95 -28.99 -18.40
N LEU A 153 -4.56 -30.12 -18.05
CA LEU A 153 -4.03 -31.03 -17.05
C LEU A 153 -3.00 -31.94 -17.71
N VAL A 154 -1.79 -31.95 -17.18
CA VAL A 154 -0.69 -32.78 -17.69
C VAL A 154 0.06 -33.41 -16.54
N THR A 155 0.76 -34.52 -16.80
CA THR A 155 1.69 -35.06 -15.81
C THR A 155 2.93 -34.18 -15.72
N ARG A 156 3.64 -34.19 -14.59
CA ARG A 156 4.89 -33.42 -14.41
C ARG A 156 5.94 -33.74 -15.48
N SER A 157 6.06 -35.00 -15.86
CA SER A 157 6.95 -35.46 -16.93
C SER A 157 6.48 -34.96 -18.31
N GLY A 158 5.17 -35.02 -18.57
CA GLY A 158 4.54 -34.47 -19.76
C GLY A 158 4.77 -32.96 -19.89
N HIS A 159 4.54 -32.21 -18.81
CA HIS A 159 4.77 -30.77 -18.74
C HIS A 159 6.22 -30.40 -19.07
N THR A 160 7.19 -31.13 -18.49
CA THR A 160 8.60 -30.89 -18.78
C THR A 160 8.94 -31.15 -20.25
N ARG A 161 8.35 -32.20 -20.84
CA ARG A 161 8.54 -32.51 -22.26
C ARG A 161 7.89 -31.46 -23.17
N LEU A 162 6.70 -30.96 -22.79
CA LEU A 162 5.98 -29.92 -23.52
C LEU A 162 6.78 -28.62 -23.54
N HIS A 163 7.25 -28.13 -22.39
CA HIS A 163 8.12 -26.95 -22.31
C HIS A 163 9.39 -27.08 -23.16
N ARG A 164 9.99 -28.27 -23.21
CA ARG A 164 11.16 -28.51 -24.08
C ARG A 164 10.81 -28.39 -25.56
N HIS A 165 9.62 -28.84 -25.94
CA HIS A 165 9.15 -28.76 -27.31
C HIS A 165 8.82 -27.31 -27.69
N GLU A 166 8.12 -26.58 -26.82
CA GLU A 166 7.79 -25.17 -27.00
C GLU A 166 9.03 -24.29 -27.12
N ASP A 167 10.02 -24.46 -26.23
CA ASP A 167 11.29 -23.76 -26.32
C ASP A 167 12.02 -24.03 -27.64
N SER A 168 11.99 -25.28 -28.10
CA SER A 168 12.59 -25.66 -29.38
C SER A 168 11.88 -24.97 -30.56
N LEU A 169 10.55 -24.88 -30.52
CA LEU A 169 9.75 -24.19 -31.54
C LEU A 169 9.98 -22.67 -31.51
N ALA A 170 10.13 -22.09 -30.31
CA ALA A 170 10.45 -20.69 -30.10
C ALA A 170 11.92 -20.34 -30.42
N GLY A 171 12.75 -21.33 -30.77
CA GLY A 171 14.16 -21.13 -31.10
C GLY A 171 15.05 -20.81 -29.90
N VAL A 172 14.60 -21.09 -28.67
CA VAL A 172 15.36 -20.84 -27.44
C VAL A 172 16.52 -21.84 -27.36
N LYS A 173 17.74 -21.36 -27.59
CA LYS A 173 18.96 -22.16 -27.44
C LYS A 173 19.30 -22.33 -25.97
N ARG A 174 18.96 -23.48 -25.40
CA ARG A 174 19.43 -23.87 -24.05
C ARG A 174 20.84 -24.44 -24.13
N GLU A 175 21.83 -23.56 -24.13
CA GLU A 175 23.24 -23.95 -24.05
C GLU A 175 23.63 -24.23 -22.59
N ARG A 176 24.59 -25.13 -22.38
CA ARG A 176 25.19 -25.32 -21.06
C ARG A 176 26.49 -24.54 -20.99
N GLU A 177 26.68 -23.83 -19.88
CA GLU A 177 27.97 -23.24 -19.53
C GLU A 177 29.01 -24.34 -19.27
N SER A 178 30.29 -23.95 -19.23
CA SER A 178 31.41 -24.84 -18.92
C SER A 178 31.29 -25.51 -17.54
N ASN A 179 30.51 -24.95 -16.62
CA ASN A 179 30.18 -25.50 -15.30
C ASN A 179 28.95 -26.44 -15.31
N GLY A 180 28.33 -26.68 -16.47
CA GLY A 180 27.15 -27.54 -16.64
C GLY A 180 25.79 -26.89 -16.38
N ARG A 181 25.73 -25.61 -15.95
CA ARG A 181 24.49 -24.85 -15.75
C ARG A 181 23.87 -24.48 -17.10
N PHE A 182 22.55 -24.59 -17.23
CA PHE A 182 21.84 -24.09 -18.41
C PHE A 182 21.80 -22.56 -18.42
N ARG A 183 22.12 -21.99 -19.58
CA ARG A 183 22.00 -20.57 -19.91
C ARG A 183 20.57 -20.20 -20.29
#